data_AF-A0A740VE74-F1
#
_entry.id   AF-A0A740VE74-F1
#
_cell.length_a   1.000
_cell.length_b   1.000
_cell.length_c   1.000
_cell.angle_alpha   90.00
_cell.angle_beta   90.00
_cell.angle_gamma   90.00
#
_symmetry.space_group_name_H-M   'P 1'
#
loop_
_entity.id
_entity.type
_entity.pdbx_description
1 polymer ?
#
loop_
_entity_poly.entity_id
_entity_poly.type
_entity_poly.pdbx_seq_one_letter_code
_entity_poly.pdbx_strand_id
1 'polypeptide(L)'
;MGYISQFEASDIDSDDIDLRFEVDGTETGTTVSIVDECGHAAQIITALLDENLQLQREKDAIEAVVLALRDDMRQAREQLEAAERSIAEQSAIVAAAEKLVRCKGRYHSELNYRALAKLFGVNTPDLPPMDGESRTVMMPEPFKMAKSSSGLMYYYADKVDKALAAAGIKVKGE
;
A
#
# COMPACT_ATOMS: atom_id res chain seq x y z
N MET A 1 -73.29 -33.49 -21.13
CA MET A 1 -72.49 -33.85 -19.94
C MET A 1 -72.93 -35.23 -19.52
N GLY A 2 -72.18 -36.29 -19.83
CA GLY A 2 -72.48 -37.63 -19.34
C GLY A 2 -72.01 -37.73 -17.89
N TYR A 3 -72.91 -38.09 -16.97
CA TYR A 3 -72.55 -38.42 -15.59
C TYR A 3 -72.45 -39.95 -15.50
N ILE A 4 -71.39 -40.46 -14.86
CA ILE A 4 -71.29 -41.88 -14.52
C ILE A 4 -72.42 -42.19 -13.54
N SER A 5 -73.33 -43.09 -13.95
CA SER A 5 -74.60 -43.34 -13.25
C SER A 5 -74.50 -44.34 -12.11
N GLN A 6 -73.46 -45.18 -12.08
CA GLN A 6 -73.15 -46.14 -11.02
C GLN A 6 -71.70 -46.62 -11.23
N PHE A 7 -70.97 -46.86 -10.13
CA PHE A 7 -69.58 -47.32 -10.12
C PHE A 7 -69.45 -48.42 -9.07
N GLU A 8 -68.98 -49.61 -9.45
CA GLU A 8 -68.66 -50.69 -8.51
C GLU A 8 -67.13 -50.84 -8.38
N ALA A 9 -66.61 -51.04 -7.18
CA ALA A 9 -65.17 -51.19 -6.96
C ALA A 9 -64.56 -52.40 -7.70
N SER A 10 -65.40 -53.37 -8.07
CA SER A 10 -65.05 -54.52 -8.91
C SER A 10 -64.79 -54.17 -10.38
N ASP A 11 -65.15 -52.97 -10.83
CA ASP A 11 -64.91 -52.48 -12.19
C ASP A 11 -63.49 -51.89 -12.39
N ILE A 12 -62.70 -51.79 -11.30
CA ILE A 12 -61.27 -51.41 -11.32
C ILE A 12 -60.45 -52.63 -10.87
N ASP A 13 -60.34 -53.65 -11.72
CA ASP A 13 -59.56 -54.85 -11.45
C ASP A 13 -58.11 -54.78 -11.97
N SER A 14 -57.78 -53.74 -12.74
CA SER A 14 -56.47 -53.53 -13.34
C SER A 14 -55.98 -52.08 -13.15
N ASP A 15 -54.69 -51.95 -12.87
CA ASP A 15 -53.93 -50.70 -12.82
C ASP A 15 -53.43 -50.25 -14.21
N ASP A 16 -53.62 -51.07 -15.24
CA ASP A 16 -53.22 -50.77 -16.60
C ASP A 16 -54.24 -49.88 -17.33
N ILE A 17 -53.76 -48.77 -17.89
CA ILE A 17 -54.49 -47.91 -18.82
C ILE A 17 -54.10 -48.28 -20.24
N ASP A 18 -55.07 -48.76 -21.01
CA ASP A 18 -54.87 -49.06 -22.42
C ASP A 18 -55.10 -47.84 -23.30
N LEU A 19 -54.02 -47.25 -23.83
CA LEU A 19 -54.08 -46.07 -24.69
C LEU A 19 -53.98 -46.50 -26.15
N ARG A 20 -55.07 -46.41 -26.91
CA ARG A 20 -55.07 -46.71 -28.35
C ARG A 20 -55.11 -45.44 -29.18
N PHE A 21 -54.08 -45.25 -29.98
CA PHE A 21 -53.97 -44.13 -30.92
C PHE A 21 -53.72 -44.69 -32.31
N GLU A 22 -54.32 -44.05 -33.31
CA GLU A 22 -54.11 -44.36 -34.72
C GLU A 22 -53.56 -43.12 -35.41
N VAL A 23 -52.37 -43.25 -36.01
CA VAL A 23 -51.74 -42.19 -36.80
C VAL A 23 -51.44 -42.77 -38.18
N ASP A 24 -51.97 -42.14 -39.23
CA ASP A 24 -51.82 -42.57 -40.63
C ASP A 24 -52.17 -44.05 -40.88
N GLY A 25 -53.24 -44.55 -40.24
CA GLY A 25 -53.68 -45.94 -40.39
C GLY A 25 -52.88 -46.96 -39.59
N THR A 26 -51.91 -46.52 -38.78
CA THR A 26 -51.06 -47.39 -37.95
C THR A 26 -51.42 -47.24 -36.48
N GLU A 27 -51.65 -48.36 -35.80
CA GLU A 27 -51.90 -48.39 -34.36
C GLU A 27 -50.58 -48.14 -33.60
N THR A 28 -50.51 -46.99 -32.92
CA THR A 28 -49.37 -46.58 -32.08
C THR A 28 -49.72 -46.56 -30.60
N GLY A 29 -50.79 -47.28 -30.23
CA GLY A 29 -51.24 -47.38 -28.86
C GLY A 29 -50.27 -48.16 -27.97
N THR A 30 -50.30 -47.88 -26.67
CA THR A 30 -49.54 -48.60 -25.65
C THR A 30 -50.37 -48.75 -24.38
N THR A 31 -50.09 -49.80 -23.63
CA THR A 31 -50.65 -49.99 -22.29
C THR A 31 -49.67 -49.44 -21.26
N VAL A 32 -50.16 -48.64 -20.32
CA VAL A 32 -49.38 -47.89 -19.30
C VAL A 32 -49.88 -48.31 -17.93
N SER A 33 -48.99 -48.70 -17.03
CA SER A 33 -49.35 -49.40 -15.79
C SER A 33 -49.78 -48.53 -14.59
N ILE A 34 -49.76 -47.20 -14.59
CA ILE A 34 -49.95 -46.35 -13.38
C ILE A 34 -49.01 -46.69 -12.21
N VAL A 35 -49.11 -47.86 -11.57
CA VAL A 35 -48.29 -48.31 -10.44
C VAL A 35 -46.82 -48.35 -10.82
N ASP A 36 -46.46 -48.93 -11.97
CA ASP A 36 -45.07 -48.97 -12.42
C ASP A 36 -44.55 -47.55 -12.71
N GLU A 37 -45.32 -46.73 -13.43
CA GLU A 37 -44.93 -45.34 -13.73
C GLU A 37 -44.83 -44.49 -12.46
N CYS A 38 -45.75 -44.64 -11.51
CA CYS A 38 -45.68 -44.00 -10.20
C CYS A 38 -44.44 -44.48 -9.43
N GLY A 39 -44.10 -45.77 -9.51
CA GLY A 39 -42.89 -46.34 -8.92
C GLY A 39 -41.61 -45.74 -9.51
N HIS A 40 -41.51 -45.67 -10.84
CA HIS A 40 -40.40 -45.04 -11.55
C HIS A 40 -40.29 -43.55 -11.21
N ALA A 41 -41.41 -42.83 -11.21
CA ALA A 41 -41.44 -41.41 -10.84
C ALA A 41 -40.96 -41.21 -9.40
N ALA A 42 -41.40 -42.03 -8.45
CA ALA A 42 -40.94 -41.98 -7.06
C ALA A 42 -39.43 -42.20 -6.95
N GLN A 43 -38.87 -43.19 -7.66
CA GLN A 43 -37.43 -43.45 -7.68
C GLN A 43 -36.63 -42.26 -8.23
N ILE A 44 -37.09 -41.65 -9.33
CA ILE A 44 -36.44 -40.47 -9.92
C ILE A 44 -36.50 -39.30 -8.94
N ILE A 45 -37.65 -39.06 -8.30
CA ILE A 45 -37.81 -37.99 -7.32
C ILE A 45 -36.84 -38.19 -6.15
N THR A 46 -36.71 -39.40 -5.62
CA THR A 46 -35.76 -39.71 -4.55
C THR A 46 -34.32 -39.44 -4.97
N ALA A 47 -33.92 -39.89 -6.17
CA ALA A 47 -32.56 -39.63 -6.68
C ALA A 47 -32.26 -38.13 -6.84
N LEU A 48 -33.21 -37.36 -7.36
CA LEU A 48 -33.07 -35.91 -7.49
C LEU A 48 -33.03 -35.20 -6.12
N LEU A 49 -33.74 -35.71 -5.11
CA LEU A 49 -33.66 -35.18 -3.75
C LEU A 49 -32.28 -35.42 -3.12
N ASP A 50 -31.72 -36.61 -3.32
CA ASP A 50 -30.38 -36.96 -2.84
C ASP A 50 -29.31 -36.08 -3.51
N GLU A 51 -29.38 -35.88 -4.82
CA GLU A 51 -28.48 -34.99 -5.55
C GLU A 51 -28.59 -33.53 -5.07
N ASN A 52 -29.82 -33.02 -4.88
CA ASN A 52 -30.03 -31.68 -4.35
C ASN A 52 -29.43 -31.52 -2.95
N LEU A 53 -29.56 -32.54 -2.08
CA LEU A 53 -28.98 -32.51 -0.76
C LEU A 53 -27.44 -32.50 -0.82
N GLN A 54 -26.85 -33.27 -1.74
CA GLN A 54 -25.41 -33.24 -1.96
C GLN A 54 -24.94 -31.87 -2.45
N LEU A 55 -25.61 -31.30 -3.46
CA LEU A 55 -25.29 -29.97 -3.99
C LEU A 55 -25.39 -28.87 -2.94
N GLN A 56 -26.36 -28.94 -2.02
CA GLN A 56 -26.44 -27.99 -0.91
C GLN A 56 -25.23 -28.10 0.02
N ARG A 57 -24.79 -29.32 0.36
CA ARG A 57 -23.59 -29.51 1.19
C ARG A 57 -22.32 -29.00 0.52
N GLU A 58 -22.16 -29.26 -0.78
CA GLU A 58 -21.02 -28.75 -1.55
C GLU A 58 -21.03 -27.23 -1.65
N LYS A 59 -22.21 -26.63 -1.86
CA LYS A 59 -22.39 -25.19 -1.85
C LYS A 59 -21.96 -24.58 -0.50
N ASP A 60 -22.43 -25.13 0.61
CA ASP A 60 -22.06 -24.64 1.95
C ASP A 60 -20.55 -24.75 2.20
N ALA A 61 -19.93 -25.84 1.75
CA ALA A 61 -18.48 -26.02 1.83
C ALA A 61 -17.71 -24.97 1.00
N ILE A 62 -18.18 -24.68 -0.21
CA ILE A 62 -17.61 -23.64 -1.08
C ILE A 62 -17.77 -22.26 -0.44
N GLU A 63 -18.95 -21.94 0.10
CA GLU A 63 -19.19 -20.66 0.77
C GLU A 63 -18.24 -20.46 1.96
N ALA A 64 -17.99 -21.51 2.75
CA ALA A 64 -17.02 -21.47 3.84
C ALA A 64 -15.60 -21.19 3.34
N VAL A 65 -15.17 -21.83 2.26
CA VAL A 65 -13.84 -21.59 1.64
C VAL A 65 -13.73 -20.16 1.09
N VAL A 66 -14.79 -19.64 0.46
CA VAL A 66 -14.82 -18.26 -0.07
C VAL A 66 -14.70 -17.23 1.05
N LEU A 67 -15.32 -17.47 2.20
CA LEU A 67 -15.19 -16.61 3.38
C LEU A 67 -13.76 -16.61 3.93
N ALA A 68 -13.16 -17.79 4.09
CA ALA A 68 -11.77 -17.92 4.54
C ALA A 68 -10.80 -17.20 3.58
N LEU A 69 -10.95 -17.43 2.28
CA LEU A 69 -10.10 -16.77 1.27
C LEU A 69 -10.27 -15.24 1.29
N ARG A 70 -11.48 -14.73 1.54
CA ARG A 70 -11.71 -13.29 1.67
C ARG A 70 -10.94 -12.71 2.86
N ASP A 71 -10.92 -13.41 3.99
CA ASP A 71 -10.18 -12.98 5.17
C ASP A 71 -8.66 -13.03 4.94
N ASP A 72 -8.15 -14.08 4.30
CA ASP A 72 -6.74 -14.19 3.92
C ASP A 72 -6.31 -13.06 2.98
N MET A 73 -7.13 -12.75 1.97
CA MET A 73 -6.87 -11.65 1.03
C MET A 73 -6.85 -10.29 1.72
N ARG A 74 -7.67 -10.09 2.75
CA ARG A 74 -7.63 -8.86 3.57
C ARG A 74 -6.33 -8.79 4.37
N GLN A 75 -5.93 -9.86 5.04
CA GLN A 75 -4.68 -9.91 5.81
C GLN A 75 -3.45 -9.68 4.91
N ALA A 76 -3.42 -10.29 3.72
CA ALA A 76 -2.34 -10.09 2.77
C ALA A 76 -2.21 -8.63 2.31
N ARG A 77 -3.34 -7.92 2.14
CA ARG A 77 -3.33 -6.48 1.81
C ARG A 77 -2.77 -5.64 2.95
N GLU A 78 -3.17 -5.93 4.20
CA GLU A 78 -2.65 -5.21 5.37
C GLU A 78 -1.13 -5.42 5.53
N GLN A 79 -0.65 -6.64 5.30
CA GLN A 79 0.79 -6.94 5.32
C GLN A 79 1.53 -6.22 4.19
N LEU A 80 0.94 -6.15 3.00
CA LEU A 80 1.52 -5.42 1.87
C LEU A 80 1.65 -3.93 2.18
N GLU A 81 0.59 -3.30 2.69
CA GLU A 81 0.64 -1.89 3.09
C GLU A 81 1.69 -1.64 4.19
N ALA A 82 1.82 -2.53 5.16
CA ALA A 82 2.84 -2.42 6.20
C ALA A 82 4.26 -2.55 5.64
N ALA A 83 4.47 -3.50 4.72
CA ALA A 83 5.75 -3.68 4.05
C ALA A 83 6.12 -2.47 3.19
N GLU A 84 5.18 -1.92 2.43
CA GLU A 84 5.37 -0.70 1.63
C GLU A 84 5.77 0.49 2.49
N ARG A 85 5.13 0.68 3.65
CA ARG A 85 5.51 1.73 4.61
C ARG A 85 6.93 1.53 5.13
N SER A 86 7.30 0.31 5.48
CA SER A 86 8.65 0.00 5.96
C SER A 86 9.72 0.24 4.90
N ILE A 87 9.46 -0.15 3.65
CA ILE A 87 10.35 0.11 2.51
C ILE A 87 10.51 1.62 2.29
N ALA A 88 9.43 2.38 2.34
CA ALA A 88 9.47 3.83 2.20
C ALA A 88 10.35 4.48 3.28
N GLU A 89 10.19 4.06 4.54
CA GLU A 89 11.01 4.54 5.66
C GLU A 89 12.50 4.18 5.46
N GLN A 90 12.80 2.93 5.12
CA GLN A 90 14.17 2.48 4.84
C GLN A 90 14.80 3.26 3.69
N SER A 91 14.04 3.53 2.61
CA SER A 91 14.53 4.30 1.46
C SER A 91 14.92 5.73 1.86
N ALA A 92 14.16 6.36 2.76
CA ALA A 92 14.46 7.69 3.27
C ALA A 92 15.74 7.69 4.13
N ILE A 93 15.91 6.67 4.98
CA ILE A 93 17.12 6.49 5.81
C ILE A 93 18.36 6.31 4.92
N VAL A 94 18.27 5.44 3.90
CA VAL A 94 19.38 5.22 2.95
C VAL A 94 19.74 6.52 2.23
N ALA A 95 18.75 7.27 1.74
CA ALA A 95 19.00 8.55 1.08
C ALA A 95 19.65 9.59 2.02
N ALA A 96 19.26 9.61 3.31
CA ALA A 96 19.89 10.47 4.30
C ALA A 96 21.34 10.03 4.60
N ALA A 97 21.57 8.73 4.75
CA ALA A 97 22.90 8.16 4.98
C ALA A 97 23.84 8.45 3.80
N GLU A 98 23.38 8.33 2.55
CA GLU A 98 24.16 8.70 1.37
C GLU A 98 24.59 10.17 1.39
N LYS A 99 23.68 11.09 1.74
CA LYS A 99 24.00 12.52 1.86
C LYS A 99 25.05 12.77 2.95
N LEU A 100 24.93 12.09 4.09
CA LEU A 100 25.90 12.19 5.18
C LEU A 100 27.28 11.69 4.77
N VAL A 101 27.36 10.52 4.11
CA VAL A 101 28.63 9.96 3.61
C VAL A 101 29.27 10.90 2.59
N ARG A 102 28.49 11.44 1.65
CA ARG A 102 29.01 12.43 0.68
C ARG A 102 29.53 13.69 1.36
N CYS A 103 28.81 14.23 2.35
CA CYS A 103 29.24 15.41 3.09
C CYS A 103 30.53 15.14 3.88
N LYS A 104 30.58 14.02 4.61
CA LYS A 104 31.76 13.60 5.36
C LYS A 104 32.98 13.40 4.46
N GLY A 105 32.80 12.78 3.30
CA GLY A 105 33.86 12.59 2.29
C GLY A 105 34.40 13.91 1.76
N ARG A 106 33.52 14.87 1.43
CA ARG A 106 33.94 16.24 1.05
C ARG A 106 34.72 16.92 2.17
N TYR A 107 34.19 16.95 3.39
CA TYR A 107 34.84 17.59 4.55
C TYR A 107 36.26 17.06 4.81
N HIS A 108 36.45 15.74 4.80
CA HIS A 108 37.78 15.15 5.04
C HIS A 108 38.75 15.45 3.88
N SER A 109 38.25 15.44 2.64
CA SER A 109 39.07 15.78 1.48
C SER A 109 39.54 17.22 1.56
N GLU A 110 38.65 18.17 1.87
CA GLU A 110 38.98 19.58 2.05
C GLU A 110 39.98 19.79 3.19
N LEU A 111 39.79 19.11 4.33
CA LEU A 111 40.73 19.16 5.46
C LEU A 111 42.12 18.64 5.04
N ASN A 112 42.17 17.54 4.31
CA ASN A 112 43.43 16.97 3.81
C ASN A 112 44.13 17.93 2.83
N TYR A 113 43.40 18.56 1.91
CA TYR A 113 43.97 19.56 1.00
C TYR A 113 44.56 20.76 1.73
N ARG A 114 43.86 21.28 2.75
CA ARG A 114 44.37 22.38 3.59
C ARG A 114 45.64 21.98 4.33
N ALA A 115 45.69 20.78 4.91
CA ALA A 115 46.86 20.26 5.61
C ALA A 115 48.07 20.13 4.68
N LEU A 116 47.87 19.59 3.47
CA LEU A 116 48.91 19.47 2.45
C LEU A 116 49.41 20.84 1.99
N ALA A 117 48.50 21.76 1.66
CA ALA A 117 48.86 23.10 1.21
C ALA A 117 49.72 23.84 2.25
N LYS A 118 49.36 23.74 3.54
CA LYS A 118 50.16 24.27 4.65
C LYS A 118 51.54 23.63 4.75
N LEU A 119 51.64 22.31 4.58
CA LEU A 119 52.90 21.57 4.64
C LEU A 119 53.86 21.96 3.51
N PHE A 120 53.33 22.20 2.31
CA PHE A 120 54.11 22.58 1.13
C PHE A 120 54.23 24.11 0.93
N GLY A 121 53.68 24.93 1.83
CA GLY A 121 53.74 26.39 1.75
C GLY A 121 53.01 26.98 0.54
N VAL A 122 52.04 26.25 -0.01
CA VAL A 122 51.22 26.68 -1.16
C VAL A 122 49.89 27.24 -0.66
N ASN A 123 49.40 28.28 -1.32
CA ASN A 123 48.09 28.86 -1.00
C ASN A 123 46.96 27.94 -1.47
N THR A 124 45.85 27.87 -0.71
CA THR A 124 44.60 27.22 -1.13
C THR A 124 43.60 28.28 -1.64
N PRO A 125 43.63 28.66 -2.93
CA PRO A 125 42.83 29.77 -3.42
C PRO A 125 41.32 29.51 -3.46
N ASP A 126 40.88 28.24 -3.51
CA ASP A 126 39.48 27.92 -3.86
C ASP A 126 38.65 27.26 -2.73
N LEU A 127 39.17 27.16 -1.50
CA LEU A 127 38.47 26.48 -0.41
C LEU A 127 37.75 27.47 0.53
N PRO A 128 36.42 27.39 0.70
CA PRO A 128 35.67 28.29 1.58
C PRO A 128 36.14 28.15 3.03
N PRO A 129 36.29 29.26 3.77
CA PRO A 129 36.82 29.26 5.14
C PRO A 129 36.03 28.32 6.06
N MET A 130 36.73 27.64 6.98
CA MET A 130 36.08 26.67 7.86
C MET A 130 35.20 27.35 8.90
N ASP A 131 34.06 26.74 9.21
CA ASP A 131 33.23 27.14 10.33
C ASP A 131 34.02 26.96 11.64
N GLY A 132 34.37 28.09 12.28
CA GLY A 132 35.18 28.12 13.51
C GLY A 132 36.58 28.74 13.36
N GLU A 133 37.01 29.11 12.14
CA GLU A 133 38.25 29.84 11.95
C GLU A 133 38.08 31.28 12.45
N SER A 134 38.76 31.64 13.55
CA SER A 134 38.67 32.97 14.14
C SER A 134 39.23 34.01 13.18
N ARG A 135 38.38 34.93 12.75
CA ARG A 135 38.78 36.06 11.89
C ARG A 135 39.22 37.22 12.77
N THR A 136 40.50 37.60 12.68
CA THR A 136 41.01 38.81 13.31
C THR A 136 40.88 39.99 12.35
N VAL A 137 40.28 41.09 12.82
CA VAL A 137 40.19 42.34 12.06
C VAL A 137 41.03 43.39 12.76
N MET A 138 41.93 44.04 12.01
CA MET A 138 42.66 45.19 12.52
C MET A 138 41.73 46.41 12.54
N MET A 139 41.47 46.92 13.74
CA MET A 139 40.62 48.10 13.91
C MET A 139 41.43 49.39 13.71
N PRO A 140 40.80 50.45 13.19
CA PRO A 140 41.43 51.76 13.03
C PRO A 140 41.77 52.37 14.39
N GLU A 141 42.67 53.35 14.45
CA GLU A 141 43.02 54.00 15.73
C GLU A 141 41.77 54.54 16.45
N PRO A 142 41.56 54.17 17.72
CA PRO A 142 40.46 54.69 18.49
C PRO A 142 40.72 56.15 18.90
N PHE A 143 39.65 56.86 19.20
CA PHE A 143 39.72 58.24 19.69
C PHE A 143 39.09 58.38 21.07
N LYS A 144 39.44 59.47 21.76
CA LYS A 144 38.86 59.85 23.07
C LYS A 144 37.82 60.95 22.89
N MET A 145 36.68 60.84 23.58
CA MET A 145 35.70 61.92 23.61
C MET A 145 36.10 62.98 24.64
N ALA A 146 36.20 64.24 24.21
CA ALA A 146 36.72 65.36 25.01
C ALA A 146 35.95 65.67 26.32
N LYS A 147 34.69 65.22 26.44
CA LYS A 147 33.86 65.42 27.64
C LYS A 147 33.69 64.16 28.49
N SER A 148 34.34 63.07 28.11
CA SER A 148 34.25 61.81 28.85
C SER A 148 35.37 61.73 29.89
N SER A 149 35.00 61.77 31.17
CA SER A 149 35.94 61.54 32.28
C SER A 149 36.34 60.08 32.44
N SER A 150 35.69 59.15 31.71
CA SER A 150 35.82 57.70 31.93
C SER A 150 36.98 57.03 31.17
N GLY A 151 37.78 57.77 30.41
CA GLY A 151 38.95 57.21 29.69
C GLY A 151 38.59 56.21 28.58
N LEU A 152 37.32 56.06 28.24
CA LEU A 152 36.84 55.16 27.22
C LEU A 152 37.31 55.58 25.82
N MET A 153 37.70 54.58 25.05
CA MET A 153 38.17 54.68 23.68
C MET A 153 37.04 54.28 22.74
N TYR A 154 36.76 55.12 21.74
CA TYR A 154 35.65 54.92 20.81
C TYR A 154 36.17 54.76 19.38
N TYR A 155 35.39 54.05 18.57
CA TYR A 155 35.60 53.95 17.12
C TYR A 155 34.43 54.62 16.40
N TYR A 156 34.72 55.20 15.24
CA TYR A 156 33.67 55.70 14.37
C TYR A 156 32.97 54.51 13.71
N ALA A 157 31.64 54.47 13.77
CA ALA A 157 30.84 53.37 13.23
C ALA A 157 31.16 53.10 11.76
N ASP A 158 31.27 54.15 10.93
CA ASP A 158 31.59 54.01 9.50
C ASP A 158 32.96 53.37 9.26
N LYS A 159 33.95 53.61 10.15
CA LYS A 159 35.27 53.01 10.04
C LYS A 159 35.30 51.57 10.52
N VAL A 160 34.52 51.24 11.55
CA VAL A 160 34.33 49.84 12.00
C VAL A 160 33.64 49.04 10.91
N ASP A 161 32.57 49.57 10.32
CA ASP A 161 31.82 48.91 9.25
C ASP A 161 32.70 48.71 8.01
N LYS A 162 33.51 49.70 7.64
CA LYS A 162 34.49 49.56 6.54
C LYS A 162 35.54 48.49 6.85
N ALA A 163 36.07 48.43 8.07
CA ALA A 163 37.06 47.42 8.45
C ALA A 163 36.47 46.00 8.44
N LEU A 164 35.24 45.84 8.95
CA LEU A 164 34.51 44.57 8.93
C LEU A 164 34.14 44.15 7.50
N ALA A 165 33.67 45.07 6.67
CA ALA A 165 33.35 44.81 5.27
C ALA A 165 34.60 44.46 4.45
N ALA A 166 35.72 45.15 4.66
CA ALA A 166 37.00 44.84 4.02
C ALA A 166 37.53 43.46 4.42
N ALA A 167 37.26 43.02 5.65
CA ALA A 167 37.55 41.68 6.13
C ALA A 167 36.50 40.63 5.72
N GLY A 168 35.49 41.00 4.92
CA GLY A 168 34.42 40.11 4.48
C GLY A 168 33.56 39.57 5.62
N ILE A 169 33.51 40.27 6.76
CA ILE A 169 32.68 39.93 7.92
C ILE A 169 31.33 40.63 7.77
N LYS A 170 30.27 39.82 7.69
CA LYS A 170 28.89 40.33 7.68
C LYS A 170 28.39 40.45 9.11
N VAL A 171 28.10 41.67 9.55
CA VAL A 171 27.40 41.93 10.81
C VAL A 171 25.90 41.78 10.56
N LYS A 172 25.24 40.89 11.32
CA LYS A 172 23.77 40.88 11.36
C LYS A 172 23.34 41.76 12.53
N GLY A 173 22.44 42.71 12.27
CA GLY A 173 21.75 43.43 13.33
C GLY A 173 20.82 42.48 14.10
N GLU A 174 20.56 42.80 15.36
CA GLU A 174 19.43 42.23 16.11
C GLU A 174 18.09 42.69 15.53
#